data_AF-L8GIU0-F1
#
_entry.id   AF-L8GIU0-F1
#
_cell.length_a   1.000
_cell.length_b   1.000
_cell.length_c   1.000
_cell.angle_alpha   90.00
_cell.angle_beta   90.00
_cell.angle_gamma   90.00
#
_symmetry.space_group_name_H-M   'P 1'
#
loop_
_entity.id
_entity.type
_entity.pdbx_description
1 polymer ?
#
loop_
_entity_poly.entity_id
_entity_poly.type
_entity_poly.pdbx_seq_one_letter_code
_entity_poly.pdbx_strand_id
1 'polypeptide(L)'
;MNARRADVLRLYKRAIGLAGPYVDSPGVREFMRTEMVRELTSHGVSREKILEIEQVAQKRENLIEACKDNVRTLFRDRMDEKKPSEIDYLLRQGEVELAAVEDKIIRQKRKFGMVKEGGDIRYVVTPSEE
;
A
#
# COMPACT_ATOMS: atom_id res chain seq x y z
N MET A 1 -21.77 -15.73 16.70
CA MET A 1 -20.41 -15.17 16.55
C MET A 1 -20.18 -14.81 15.08
N ASN A 2 -19.70 -13.59 14.78
CA ASN A 2 -18.74 -13.29 13.69
C ASN A 2 -19.12 -12.59 12.35
N ALA A 3 -20.28 -11.94 12.16
CA ALA A 3 -20.43 -11.06 10.98
C ALA A 3 -19.34 -9.96 10.95
N ARG A 4 -19.13 -9.26 12.07
CA ARG A 4 -18.07 -8.25 12.23
C ARG A 4 -16.66 -8.81 12.02
N ARG A 5 -16.37 -10.01 12.53
CA ARG A 5 -15.05 -10.64 12.35
C ARG A 5 -14.83 -10.98 10.87
N ALA A 6 -15.87 -11.41 10.15
CA ALA A 6 -15.78 -11.66 8.72
C ALA A 6 -15.53 -10.37 7.93
N ASP A 7 -16.18 -9.26 8.30
CA ASP A 7 -15.97 -7.95 7.66
C ASP A 7 -14.55 -7.41 7.88
N VAL A 8 -14.04 -7.49 9.12
CA VAL A 8 -12.65 -7.11 9.44
C VAL A 8 -11.67 -7.96 8.64
N LEU A 9 -11.87 -9.27 8.59
CA LEU A 9 -11.02 -10.17 7.81
C LEU A 9 -11.09 -9.89 6.31
N ARG A 10 -12.26 -9.52 5.78
CA ARG A 10 -12.44 -9.16 4.37
C ARG A 10 -11.67 -7.88 4.04
N LEU A 11 -11.83 -6.85 4.86
CA LEU A 11 -11.11 -5.58 4.69
C LEU A 11 -9.59 -5.79 4.80
N TYR A 12 -9.14 -6.55 5.80
CA TYR A 12 -7.73 -6.92 5.97
C TYR A 12 -7.17 -7.64 4.75
N LYS A 13 -7.87 -8.66 4.24
CA LYS A 13 -7.43 -9.41 3.06
C LYS A 13 -7.35 -8.51 1.82
N ARG A 14 -8.30 -7.60 1.61
CA ARG A 14 -8.23 -6.63 0.51
C ARG A 14 -7.03 -5.70 0.67
N ALA A 15 -6.82 -5.13 1.86
CA ALA A 15 -5.67 -4.26 2.13
C ALA A 15 -4.32 -4.93 1.87
N ILE A 16 -4.15 -6.17 2.34
CA ILE A 16 -2.94 -6.98 2.05
C ILE A 16 -2.80 -7.26 0.54
N GLY A 17 -3.90 -7.54 -0.14
CA GLY A 17 -3.92 -7.81 -1.59
C GLY A 17 -3.49 -6.62 -2.44
N LEU A 18 -3.69 -5.39 -1.95
CA LEU A 18 -3.29 -4.17 -2.64
C LEU A 18 -1.82 -3.78 -2.45
N ALA A 19 -1.11 -4.38 -1.50
CA ALA A 19 0.29 -4.02 -1.22
C ALA A 19 1.19 -4.10 -2.47
N GLY A 20 1.05 -5.17 -3.26
CA GLY A 20 1.77 -5.31 -4.54
C GLY A 20 1.43 -4.22 -5.55
N PRO A 21 0.17 -4.11 -5.99
CA PRO A 21 -0.27 -3.06 -6.89
C PRO A 21 0.05 -1.63 -6.43
N TYR A 22 0.04 -1.38 -5.12
CA TYR A 22 0.42 -0.10 -4.54
C TYR A 22 1.92 0.18 -4.69
N VAL A 23 2.79 -0.77 -4.35
CA VAL A 23 4.25 -0.63 -4.52
C VAL A 23 4.63 -0.43 -5.99
N ASP A 24 3.93 -1.11 -6.88
CA ASP A 24 4.13 -1.00 -8.33
C ASP A 24 3.58 0.32 -8.92
N SER A 25 2.87 1.12 -8.12
CA SER A 25 2.29 2.37 -8.58
C SER A 25 3.36 3.45 -8.79
N PRO A 26 3.26 4.25 -9.88
CA PRO A 26 4.23 5.31 -10.16
C PRO A 26 4.38 6.29 -8.99
N GLY A 27 5.64 6.59 -8.64
CA GLY A 27 5.99 7.52 -7.57
C GLY A 27 5.94 6.91 -6.16
N VAL A 28 5.34 5.74 -5.94
CA VAL A 28 5.28 5.12 -4.60
C VAL A 28 6.67 4.67 -4.14
N ARG A 29 7.45 4.07 -5.02
CA ARG A 29 8.83 3.66 -4.69
C ARG A 29 9.71 4.85 -4.29
N GLU A 30 9.64 5.94 -5.06
CA GLU A 30 10.42 7.15 -4.76
C GLU A 30 9.94 7.84 -3.47
N PHE A 31 8.62 7.86 -3.24
CA PHE A 31 8.05 8.34 -1.98
C PHE A 31 8.56 7.52 -0.78
N MET A 32 8.49 6.18 -0.85
CA MET A 32 8.99 5.29 0.21
C MET A 32 10.49 5.48 0.44
N ARG A 33 11.26 5.63 -0.63
CA ARG A 33 12.70 5.92 -0.56
C ARG A 33 12.97 7.25 0.16
N THR A 34 12.26 8.30 -0.21
CA THR A 34 12.40 9.64 0.37
C THR A 34 12.07 9.64 1.86
N GLU A 35 10.95 9.03 2.24
CA GLU A 35 10.52 8.96 3.64
C GLU A 35 11.49 8.11 4.47
N MET A 36 11.97 6.97 3.95
CA MET A 36 12.97 6.14 4.61
C MET A 36 14.28 6.90 4.85
N VAL A 37 14.80 7.60 3.84
CA VAL A 37 16.04 8.39 3.97
C VAL A 37 15.86 9.50 5.00
N ARG A 38 14.72 10.19 4.97
CA ARG A 38 14.38 11.25 5.93
C ARG A 38 14.35 10.73 7.36
N GLU A 39 13.67 9.61 7.59
CA GLU A 39 13.55 8.98 8.90
C GLU A 39 14.93 8.57 9.44
N LEU A 40 15.71 7.82 8.65
CA LEU A 40 17.05 7.36 9.05
C LEU A 40 18.00 8.53 9.34
N THR A 41 17.92 9.60 8.55
CA THR A 41 18.70 10.82 8.80
C THR A 41 18.31 11.46 10.13
N SER A 42 17.01 11.47 10.47
CA SER A 42 16.53 12.04 11.73
C SER A 42 17.03 11.27 12.97
N HIS A 43 17.29 9.97 12.81
CA HIS A 43 17.89 9.10 13.83
C HIS A 43 19.43 9.12 13.84
N GLY A 44 20.06 10.01 13.06
CA GLY A 44 21.51 10.16 13.03
C GLY A 44 22.26 9.01 12.34
N VAL A 45 21.58 8.24 11.48
CA VAL A 45 22.22 7.16 10.71
C VAL A 45 23.16 7.77 9.66
N SER A 46 24.39 7.24 9.56
CA SER A 46 25.37 7.75 8.60
C SER A 46 24.92 7.53 7.15
N ARG A 47 25.42 8.37 6.24
CA ARG A 47 25.05 8.31 4.82
C ARG A 47 25.47 6.97 4.18
N GLU A 48 26.65 6.46 4.52
CA GLU A 48 27.12 5.16 4.06
C GLU A 48 26.15 4.05 4.48
N LYS A 49 25.68 4.11 5.72
CA LYS A 49 24.74 3.11 6.24
C LYS A 49 23.35 3.22 5.62
N ILE A 50 22.89 4.44 5.33
CA ILE A 50 21.63 4.66 4.60
C ILE A 50 21.69 4.03 3.21
N LEU A 51 22.81 4.19 2.48
CA LEU A 51 22.97 3.59 1.15
C LEU A 51 22.95 2.06 1.19
N GLU A 52 23.59 1.44 2.19
CA GLU A 52 23.51 -0.01 2.40
C GLU A 52 22.08 -0.49 2.66
N ILE A 53 21.34 0.22 3.52
CA ILE A 53 19.94 -0.09 3.83
C ILE A 53 19.07 0.09 2.57
N GLU A 54 19.26 1.17 1.82
CA GLU A 54 18.48 1.48 0.62
C GLU A 54 18.58 0.35 -0.44
N GLN A 55 19.78 -0.19 -0.67
CA GLN A 55 19.97 -1.29 -1.62
C GLN A 55 19.13 -2.53 -1.30
N VAL A 56 18.93 -2.81 -0.01
CA VAL A 56 18.13 -3.95 0.44
C VAL A 56 16.65 -3.56 0.50
N ALA A 57 16.31 -2.45 1.16
CA ALA A 57 14.95 -2.02 1.42
C ALA A 57 14.18 -1.69 0.13
N GLN A 58 14.85 -1.18 -0.90
CA GLN A 58 14.21 -0.80 -2.16
C GLN A 58 13.95 -1.97 -3.12
N LYS A 59 14.24 -3.23 -2.70
CA LYS A 59 13.79 -4.41 -3.44
C LYS A 59 12.27 -4.49 -3.36
N ARG A 60 11.64 -4.80 -4.49
CA ARG A 60 10.17 -4.86 -4.61
C ARG A 60 9.52 -5.74 -3.54
N GLU A 61 10.06 -6.94 -3.32
CA GLU A 61 9.56 -7.87 -2.30
C GLU A 61 9.59 -7.30 -0.89
N ASN A 62 10.64 -6.56 -0.54
CA ASN A 62 10.80 -5.93 0.77
C ASN A 62 9.83 -4.76 0.95
N LEU A 63 9.61 -3.95 -0.09
CA LEU A 63 8.61 -2.88 -0.07
C LEU A 63 7.19 -3.43 0.09
N ILE A 64 6.88 -4.55 -0.58
CA ILE A 64 5.59 -5.22 -0.44
C ILE A 64 5.41 -5.75 0.98
N GLU A 65 6.42 -6.41 1.53
CA GLU A 65 6.33 -6.96 2.89
C GLU A 65 6.23 -5.85 3.94
N ALA A 66 6.99 -4.76 3.80
CA ALA A 66 6.86 -3.58 4.65
C ALA A 66 5.45 -2.96 4.58
N CYS A 67 4.85 -2.88 3.39
CA CYS A 67 3.45 -2.44 3.24
C CYS A 67 2.48 -3.38 3.98
N LYS A 68 2.68 -4.69 3.88
CA LYS A 68 1.84 -5.67 4.59
C LYS A 68 2.02 -5.59 6.10
N ASP A 69 3.24 -5.40 6.59
CA ASP A 69 3.53 -5.22 8.01
C ASP A 69 2.88 -3.96 8.58
N ASN A 70 2.87 -2.88 7.81
CA ASN A 70 2.13 -1.67 8.18
C ASN A 70 0.62 -1.95 8.28
N VAL A 71 0.05 -2.67 7.32
CA VAL A 71 -1.37 -3.09 7.38
C VAL A 71 -1.62 -3.98 8.59
N ARG A 72 -0.77 -4.98 8.86
CA ARG A 72 -0.90 -5.86 10.04
C ARG A 72 -0.88 -5.06 11.34
N THR A 73 0.06 -4.13 11.46
CA THR A 73 0.21 -3.26 12.63
C THR A 73 -1.01 -2.37 12.82
N LEU A 74 -1.48 -1.69 11.77
CA LEU A 74 -2.68 -0.87 11.82
C LEU A 74 -3.92 -1.66 12.27
N PHE A 75 -4.11 -2.86 11.74
CA PHE A 75 -5.24 -3.71 12.13
C PHE A 75 -5.11 -4.18 13.58
N ARG A 76 -3.91 -4.59 14.03
CA ARG A 76 -3.68 -4.98 15.43
C ARG A 76 -3.99 -3.81 16.38
N ASP A 77 -3.34 -2.67 16.17
CA ASP A 77 -3.40 -1.52 17.07
C ASP A 77 -4.80 -0.87 17.13
N ARG A 78 -5.59 -1.01 16.04
CA ARG A 78 -6.94 -0.45 15.94
C ARG A 78 -8.04 -1.42 16.35
N MET A 79 -7.79 -2.73 16.35
CA MET A 79 -8.82 -3.73 16.65
C MET A 79 -8.70 -4.30 18.06
N ASP A 80 -7.50 -4.31 18.64
CA ASP A 80 -7.30 -4.73 20.02
C ASP A 80 -7.96 -3.70 20.96
N GLU A 81 -8.73 -4.22 21.93
CA GLU A 81 -9.32 -3.45 23.03
C GLU A 81 -10.38 -2.38 22.65
N LYS A 82 -10.99 -2.46 21.45
CA LYS A 82 -12.06 -1.51 21.04
C LYS A 82 -13.48 -1.97 21.33
N LYS A 83 -14.35 -1.00 21.63
CA LYS A 83 -15.78 -1.24 21.79
C LYS A 83 -16.42 -1.57 20.43
N PRO A 84 -17.50 -2.36 20.39
CA PRO A 84 -18.14 -2.74 19.13
C PRO A 84 -18.56 -1.58 18.22
N SER A 85 -19.02 -0.45 18.78
CA SER A 85 -19.40 0.74 17.99
C SER A 85 -18.20 1.44 17.35
N GLU A 86 -17.02 1.35 17.97
CA GLU A 86 -15.78 1.90 17.43
C GLU A 86 -15.27 1.02 16.29
N ILE A 87 -15.44 -0.31 16.39
CA ILE A 87 -15.12 -1.25 15.32
C ILE A 87 -15.96 -0.95 14.07
N ASP A 88 -17.26 -0.71 14.22
CA ASP A 88 -18.14 -0.39 13.08
C ASP A 88 -17.78 0.96 12.42
N TYR A 89 -17.27 1.92 13.20
CA TYR A 89 -16.71 3.18 12.66
C TYR A 89 -15.40 2.94 11.90
N LEU A 90 -14.46 2.21 12.50
CA LEU A 90 -13.15 1.89 11.91
C LEU A 90 -13.29 1.06 10.62
N LEU A 91 -14.25 0.14 10.58
CA LEU A 91 -14.58 -0.62 9.37
C LEU A 91 -15.04 0.31 8.24
N ARG A 92 -15.96 1.24 8.51
CA ARG A 92 -16.44 2.19 7.49
C ARG A 92 -15.31 3.11 7.02
N GLN A 93 -14.50 3.62 7.94
CA GLN A 93 -13.35 4.46 7.60
C GLN A 93 -12.36 3.68 6.72
N GLY A 94 -12.00 2.47 7.11
CA GLY A 94 -11.07 1.64 6.36
C GLY A 94 -11.60 1.25 4.97
N GLU A 95 -12.90 0.99 4.80
CA GLU A 95 -13.50 0.76 3.48
C GLU A 95 -13.38 2.00 2.57
N VAL A 96 -13.60 3.22 3.10
CA VAL A 96 -13.45 4.47 2.35
C VAL A 96 -12.00 4.72 1.94
N GLU A 97 -11.06 4.58 2.89
CA GLU A 97 -9.63 4.76 2.63
C GLU A 97 -9.12 3.76 1.61
N LEU A 98 -9.54 2.49 1.74
CA LEU A 98 -9.13 1.42 0.84
C LEU A 98 -9.68 1.63 -0.58
N ALA A 99 -10.95 2.04 -0.70
CA ALA A 99 -11.55 2.37 -1.99
C ALA A 99 -10.80 3.53 -2.67
N ALA A 100 -10.38 4.55 -1.93
CA ALA A 100 -9.59 5.65 -2.49
C ALA A 100 -8.22 5.18 -3.02
N VAL A 101 -7.57 4.24 -2.32
CA VAL A 101 -6.33 3.61 -2.79
C VAL A 101 -6.57 2.78 -4.04
N GLU A 102 -7.61 1.95 -4.06
CA GLU A 102 -8.01 1.15 -5.23
C GLU A 102 -8.28 2.05 -6.44
N ASP A 103 -9.06 3.11 -6.28
CA ASP A 103 -9.36 4.08 -7.33
C ASP A 103 -8.13 4.79 -7.86
N LYS A 104 -7.16 5.10 -6.99
CA LYS A 104 -5.89 5.70 -7.40
C LYS A 104 -5.08 4.72 -8.26
N ILE A 105 -4.98 3.46 -7.82
CA ILE A 105 -4.29 2.39 -8.57
C ILE A 105 -4.99 2.15 -9.92
N ILE A 106 -6.32 2.08 -9.96
CA ILE A 106 -7.10 1.87 -11.18
C ILE A 106 -6.92 3.04 -12.15
N ARG A 107 -7.08 4.29 -11.68
CA ARG A 107 -6.91 5.48 -12.52
C ARG A 107 -5.49 5.58 -13.08
N GLN A 108 -4.48 5.21 -12.30
CA GLN A 108 -3.10 5.14 -12.78
C GLN A 108 -2.94 4.06 -13.86
N LYS A 109 -3.45 2.84 -13.66
CA LYS A 109 -3.42 1.79 -14.69
C LYS A 109 -4.10 2.21 -16.00
N ARG A 110 -5.18 2.98 -15.91
CA ARG A 110 -5.88 3.54 -17.09
C ARG A 110 -5.06 4.64 -17.77
N LYS A 111 -4.46 5.56 -17.00
CA LYS A 111 -3.62 6.66 -17.53
C LYS A 111 -2.38 6.16 -18.28
N PHE A 112 -1.85 5.00 -17.89
CA PHE A 112 -0.72 4.35 -18.56
C PHE A 112 -1.14 3.18 -19.47
N GLY A 113 -2.43 3.08 -19.81
CA GLY A 113 -3.01 2.11 -20.74
C GLY A 113 -2.55 0.66 -20.52
N MET A 114 -2.74 0.12 -19.32
CA MET A 114 -2.74 -1.34 -19.13
C MET A 114 -4.11 -1.89 -19.55
N VAL A 115 -4.25 -2.27 -20.81
CA VAL A 115 -5.36 -3.12 -21.27
C VAL A 115 -4.94 -4.57 -21.07
N LYS A 116 -5.66 -5.31 -20.21
CA LYS A 116 -5.44 -6.73 -20.00
C LYS A 116 -6.25 -7.52 -21.05
N GLU A 117 -5.70 -7.71 -22.23
CA GLU A 117 -6.20 -8.71 -23.18
C GLU A 117 -5.34 -9.97 -23.07
N GLY A 118 -5.96 -11.10 -22.71
CA GLY A 118 -5.40 -12.46 -22.80
C GLY A 118 -3.91 -12.63 -22.48
N GLY A 119 -3.57 -12.97 -21.23
CA GLY A 119 -2.25 -13.50 -20.84
C GLY A 119 -1.05 -12.53 -20.87
N ASP A 120 -1.02 -11.57 -21.79
CA ASP A 120 0.12 -10.66 -21.99
C ASP A 120 -0.20 -9.24 -21.52
N ILE A 121 0.71 -8.65 -20.75
CA ILE A 121 0.66 -7.24 -20.36
C ILE A 121 1.35 -6.42 -21.45
N ARG A 122 0.58 -5.64 -22.21
CA ARG A 122 1.12 -4.63 -23.14
C ARG A 122 0.93 -3.23 -22.55
N TYR A 123 2.01 -2.44 -22.53
CA TYR A 123 1.98 -1.03 -22.12
C TYR A 123 1.55 -0.18 -23.32
N VAL A 124 0.37 0.42 -23.26
CA VAL A 124 -0.05 1.40 -24.27
C VAL A 124 0.01 2.77 -23.61
N VAL A 125 1.06 3.54 -23.90
CA VAL A 125 1.09 4.95 -23.52
C VAL A 125 0.02 5.65 -24.37
N THR A 126 -1.14 5.96 -23.79
CA THR A 126 -2.05 6.92 -24.42
C THR A 126 -1.37 8.28 -24.36
N PRO A 127 -1.03 8.89 -25.51
CA PRO A 127 -0.55 10.26 -25.50
C PRO A 127 -1.64 11.14 -24.91
N SER A 128 -1.27 11.98 -23.95
CA SER A 128 -2.15 13.00 -23.41
C SER A 128 -2.63 13.87 -24.55
N GLU A 129 -3.94 13.88 -24.83
CA GLU A 129 -4.55 14.86 -25.72
C GLU A 129 -4.30 16.27 -25.13
N GLU A 130 -3.73 17.14 -25.98
CA GLU A 130 -3.55 18.58 -25.74
C GLU A 130 -4.88 19.32 -25.63
#